data_AF-A0A9W4RHY3-F1
#
_entry.id   AF-A0A9W4RHY3-F1
#
_cell.length_a   1.000
_cell.length_b   1.000
_cell.length_c   1.000
_cell.angle_alpha   90.00
_cell.angle_beta   90.00
_cell.angle_gamma   90.00
#
_symmetry.space_group_name_H-M   'P 1'
#
loop_
_entity.id
_entity.type
_entity.pdbx_description
1 polymer ?
#
loop_
_entity_poly.entity_id
_entity_poly.type
_entity_poly.pdbx_seq_one_letter_code
_entity_poly.pdbx_strand_id
1 'polypeptide(L)'
;MHVSCSFLPADGSSERGALIHGISKSIKSITRFEDRTAALVQTQCWSVLWTIDQRRLEKIAKDLRDPEAFLGVLLHLPDNACRTARLALIFIEQSMTQPADSRHAISAFDQVRIRDGSACVVTKTPAASPCYIFPPNTLNFNPTLPRALEKLYHVWDWKRMYRTRDKIQNTLIRPSNILCLSKELSSLWDQGLFALEPLDDNIDFVVYEMTEDGGEILPSNVYGARYRFHWLPRTSLSGPESKVDFALHPSAILAKPPTNVTAPRRVLSQVFKKILSFAGSCQDADIENGHIVDIFADNRALLPDRDLMRIRFDVLRVHALNGGRGPEVYHNLIDPDAKREI
;
A
#
# COMPACT_ATOMS: atom_id res chain seq x y z
N MET A 1 -22.66 -13.32 20.89
CA MET A 1 -23.05 -13.17 19.47
C MET A 1 -21.77 -13.09 18.66
N HIS A 2 -21.38 -14.18 18.00
CA HIS A 2 -20.20 -14.21 17.13
C HIS A 2 -20.54 -13.51 15.82
N VAL A 3 -19.97 -12.32 15.61
CA VAL A 3 -20.00 -11.66 14.31
C VAL A 3 -19.04 -12.41 13.40
N SER A 4 -19.60 -13.04 12.38
CA SER A 4 -18.88 -13.70 11.30
C SER A 4 -17.99 -12.69 10.58
N CYS A 5 -16.67 -12.83 10.76
CA CYS A 5 -15.68 -12.15 9.93
C CYS A 5 -15.93 -12.51 8.46
N SER A 6 -16.36 -11.53 7.69
CA SER A 6 -16.43 -11.62 6.23
C SER A 6 -15.00 -11.71 5.68
N PHE A 7 -14.52 -12.94 5.48
CA PHE A 7 -13.48 -13.21 4.50
C PHE A 7 -13.95 -12.66 3.15
N LEU A 8 -13.05 -12.08 2.36
CA LEU A 8 -13.31 -11.89 0.94
C LEU A 8 -13.77 -13.25 0.39
N PRO A 9 -14.98 -13.35 -0.19
CA PRO A 9 -15.45 -14.64 -0.69
C PRO A 9 -14.45 -15.12 -1.74
N ALA A 10 -13.95 -16.34 -1.56
CA ALA A 10 -12.99 -16.99 -2.47
C ALA A 10 -13.48 -16.96 -3.94
N ASP A 11 -14.80 -16.90 -4.14
CA ASP A 11 -15.47 -16.81 -5.43
C ASP A 11 -15.16 -15.52 -6.23
N GLY A 12 -14.86 -14.40 -5.55
CA GLY A 12 -14.55 -13.13 -6.23
C GLY A 12 -13.20 -13.12 -6.95
N SER A 13 -12.27 -14.00 -6.55
CA SER A 13 -10.97 -14.14 -7.20
C SER A 13 -11.10 -14.68 -8.64
N SER A 14 -12.10 -15.54 -8.86
CA SER A 14 -12.36 -16.16 -10.16
C SER A 14 -12.96 -15.17 -11.16
N GLU A 15 -13.94 -14.39 -10.73
CA GLU A 15 -14.57 -13.35 -11.57
C GLU A 15 -13.58 -12.25 -11.96
N ARG A 16 -12.81 -11.76 -10.98
CA ARG A 16 -11.75 -10.78 -11.22
C ARG A 16 -10.69 -11.31 -12.19
N GLY A 17 -10.26 -12.55 -12.01
CA GLY A 17 -9.32 -13.22 -12.91
C GLY A 17 -9.86 -13.29 -14.34
N ALA A 18 -11.14 -13.62 -14.51
CA ALA A 18 -11.79 -13.65 -15.81
C ALA A 18 -11.84 -12.26 -16.48
N LEU A 19 -12.13 -11.19 -15.73
CA LEU A 19 -12.08 -9.82 -16.24
C LEU A 19 -10.67 -9.40 -16.67
N ILE A 20 -9.66 -9.66 -15.84
CA ILE A 20 -8.25 -9.36 -16.17
C ILE A 20 -7.82 -10.15 -17.40
N HIS A 21 -8.21 -11.42 -17.52
CA HIS A 21 -7.95 -12.24 -18.69
C HIS A 21 -8.61 -11.65 -19.96
N GLY A 22 -9.88 -11.20 -19.87
CA GLY A 22 -10.58 -10.55 -20.98
C GLY A 22 -9.92 -9.24 -21.43
N ILE A 23 -9.49 -8.40 -20.48
CA ILE A 23 -8.70 -7.19 -20.74
C ILE A 23 -7.38 -7.57 -21.43
N SER A 24 -6.70 -8.60 -20.93
CA SER A 24 -5.43 -9.05 -21.48
C SER A 24 -5.54 -9.53 -22.93
N LYS A 25 -6.58 -10.31 -23.25
CA LYS A 25 -6.85 -10.78 -24.61
C LYS A 25 -7.09 -9.60 -25.56
N SER A 26 -7.83 -8.59 -25.11
CA SER A 26 -8.11 -7.37 -25.87
C SER A 26 -6.82 -6.63 -26.21
N ILE A 27 -5.94 -6.41 -25.23
CA ILE A 27 -4.64 -5.74 -25.43
C ILE A 27 -3.72 -6.57 -26.34
N LYS A 28 -3.57 -7.88 -26.09
CA LYS A 28 -2.68 -8.76 -26.86
C LYS A 28 -3.07 -8.88 -28.33
N SER A 29 -4.35 -8.77 -28.65
CA SER A 29 -4.82 -8.85 -30.04
C SER A 29 -4.33 -7.71 -30.93
N ILE A 30 -3.78 -6.64 -30.31
CA ILE A 30 -3.48 -5.37 -30.99
C ILE A 30 -1.98 -5.06 -30.98
N THR A 31 -1.27 -5.45 -29.92
CA THR A 31 0.16 -5.15 -29.76
C THR A 31 1.02 -6.42 -29.78
N ARG A 32 1.88 -6.56 -30.79
CA ARG A 32 3.02 -7.49 -30.75
C ARG A 32 4.11 -6.92 -29.87
N PHE A 33 4.00 -7.18 -28.57
CA PHE A 33 5.03 -6.86 -27.60
C PHE A 33 6.19 -7.85 -27.74
N GLU A 34 7.07 -7.62 -28.70
CA GLU A 34 8.21 -8.52 -29.01
C GLU A 34 9.47 -8.22 -28.15
N ASP A 35 9.48 -7.15 -27.35
CA ASP A 35 10.65 -6.71 -26.57
C ASP A 35 10.57 -7.07 -25.06
N ARG A 36 11.71 -7.30 -24.41
CA ARG A 36 11.85 -7.47 -22.95
C ARG A 36 11.23 -6.32 -22.16
N THR A 37 11.38 -5.09 -22.66
CA THR A 37 10.75 -3.89 -22.10
C THR A 37 9.23 -4.03 -22.05
N ALA A 38 8.67 -4.60 -23.11
CA ALA A 38 7.25 -4.82 -23.23
C ALA A 38 6.73 -5.88 -22.25
N ALA A 39 7.45 -6.98 -22.05
CA ALA A 39 7.10 -7.98 -21.05
C ALA A 39 7.06 -7.38 -19.63
N LEU A 40 8.00 -6.49 -19.30
CA LEU A 40 8.04 -5.79 -18.01
C LEU A 40 6.84 -4.85 -17.83
N VAL A 41 6.56 -4.00 -18.82
CA VAL A 41 5.39 -3.12 -18.82
C VAL A 41 4.11 -3.94 -18.72
N GLN A 42 4.05 -5.10 -19.38
CA GLN A 42 2.91 -5.99 -19.33
C GLN A 42 2.70 -6.57 -17.93
N THR A 43 3.74 -7.05 -17.24
CA THR A 43 3.66 -7.49 -15.84
C THR A 43 3.21 -6.35 -14.91
N GLN A 44 3.66 -5.13 -15.14
CA GLN A 44 3.23 -3.97 -14.36
C GLN A 44 1.75 -3.64 -14.58
N CYS A 45 1.29 -3.68 -15.84
CA CYS A 45 -0.12 -3.52 -16.16
C CYS A 45 -0.98 -4.56 -15.45
N TRP A 46 -0.56 -5.83 -15.46
CA TRP A 46 -1.28 -6.88 -14.71
C TRP A 46 -1.31 -6.59 -13.22
N SER A 47 -0.16 -6.24 -12.65
CA SER A 47 -0.06 -5.92 -11.22
C SER A 47 -1.00 -4.77 -10.84
N VAL A 48 -1.06 -3.71 -11.65
CA VAL A 48 -1.99 -2.60 -11.46
C VAL A 48 -3.44 -3.07 -11.54
N LEU A 49 -3.81 -3.81 -12.58
CA LEU A 49 -5.17 -4.33 -12.76
C LEU A 49 -5.59 -5.27 -11.63
N TRP A 50 -4.65 -5.92 -10.92
CA TRP A 50 -4.92 -6.72 -9.72
C TRP A 50 -5.18 -5.89 -8.46
N THR A 51 -4.87 -4.59 -8.46
CA THR A 51 -5.03 -3.70 -7.29
C THR A 51 -6.20 -2.73 -7.36
N ILE A 52 -6.73 -2.43 -8.55
CA ILE A 52 -7.87 -1.51 -8.70
C ILE A 52 -9.17 -2.09 -8.15
N ASP A 53 -10.15 -1.27 -7.81
CA ASP A 53 -11.46 -1.78 -7.40
C ASP A 53 -12.20 -2.47 -8.56
N GLN A 54 -13.12 -3.36 -8.21
CA GLN A 54 -13.87 -4.17 -9.18
C GLN A 54 -14.67 -3.30 -10.17
N ARG A 55 -15.33 -2.23 -9.69
CA ARG A 55 -16.12 -1.34 -10.56
C ARG A 55 -15.24 -0.65 -11.59
N ARG A 56 -14.04 -0.25 -11.20
CA ARG A 56 -13.07 0.34 -12.13
C ARG A 56 -12.55 -0.68 -13.14
N LEU A 57 -12.30 -1.92 -12.72
CA LEU A 57 -11.90 -3.00 -13.62
C LEU A 57 -12.98 -3.27 -14.67
N GLU A 58 -14.25 -3.33 -14.26
CA GLU A 58 -15.39 -3.48 -15.15
C GLU A 58 -15.52 -2.31 -16.13
N LYS A 59 -15.31 -1.07 -15.65
CA LYS A 59 -15.27 0.12 -16.51
C LYS A 59 -14.17 0.00 -17.57
N ILE A 60 -12.96 -0.37 -17.19
CA ILE A 60 -11.85 -0.58 -18.13
C ILE A 60 -12.21 -1.66 -19.16
N ALA A 61 -12.79 -2.77 -18.72
CA ALA A 61 -13.24 -3.84 -19.61
C ALA A 61 -14.35 -3.37 -20.57
N LYS A 62 -15.24 -2.48 -20.13
CA LYS A 62 -16.26 -1.85 -20.98
C LYS A 62 -15.64 -0.88 -21.98
N ASP A 63 -14.76 0.02 -21.52
CA ASP A 63 -14.10 1.03 -22.35
C ASP A 63 -13.22 0.38 -23.44
N LEU A 64 -12.64 -0.79 -23.19
CA LEU A 64 -11.90 -1.55 -24.21
C LEU A 64 -12.79 -2.14 -25.33
N ARG A 65 -14.11 -2.21 -25.13
CA ARG A 65 -15.07 -2.62 -26.16
C ARG A 65 -15.67 -1.44 -26.91
N ASP A 66 -15.44 -0.22 -26.42
CA ASP A 66 -15.95 1.02 -27.00
C ASP A 66 -14.87 1.66 -27.89
N PRO A 67 -15.08 1.77 -29.22
CA PRO A 67 -14.10 2.37 -30.13
C PRO A 67 -13.63 3.77 -29.73
N GLU A 68 -14.50 4.58 -29.12
CA GLU A 68 -14.17 5.96 -28.74
C GLU A 68 -13.27 6.02 -27.49
N ALA A 69 -13.49 5.12 -26.53
CA ALA A 69 -12.72 5.05 -25.29
C ALA A 69 -11.47 4.16 -25.40
N PHE A 70 -11.44 3.25 -26.37
CA PHE A 70 -10.43 2.22 -26.54
C PHE A 70 -9.00 2.77 -26.58
N LEU A 71 -8.76 3.77 -27.45
CA LEU A 71 -7.43 4.38 -27.60
C LEU A 71 -6.95 5.04 -26.31
N GLY A 72 -7.86 5.66 -25.57
CA GLY A 72 -7.56 6.25 -24.27
C GLY A 72 -7.05 5.20 -23.28
N VAL A 73 -7.74 4.06 -23.16
CA VAL A 73 -7.29 2.98 -22.26
C VAL A 73 -5.96 2.40 -22.69
N LEU A 74 -5.78 2.14 -23.99
CA LEU A 74 -4.55 1.53 -24.53
C LEU A 74 -3.32 2.41 -24.30
N LEU A 75 -3.46 3.73 -24.46
CA LEU A 75 -2.36 4.68 -24.29
C LEU A 75 -2.06 4.95 -22.81
N HIS A 76 -3.10 5.08 -21.98
CA HIS A 76 -2.92 5.49 -20.58
C HIS A 76 -2.58 4.36 -19.64
N LEU A 77 -3.06 3.13 -19.86
CA LEU A 77 -2.83 2.03 -18.92
C LEU A 77 -1.33 1.68 -18.74
N PRO A 78 -0.53 1.54 -19.83
CA PRO A 78 0.91 1.29 -19.70
C PRO A 78 1.66 2.43 -19.01
N ASP A 79 1.40 3.69 -19.40
CA ASP A 79 2.02 4.87 -18.78
C ASP A 79 1.73 4.93 -17.28
N ASN A 80 0.49 4.67 -16.88
CA ASN A 80 0.10 4.67 -15.47
C ASN A 80 0.67 3.48 -14.68
N ALA A 81 0.88 2.34 -15.33
CA ALA A 81 1.58 1.22 -14.71
C ALA A 81 3.04 1.58 -14.38
N CYS A 82 3.74 2.21 -15.31
CA CYS A 82 5.09 2.73 -15.08
C CYS A 82 5.12 3.81 -13.97
N ARG A 83 4.14 4.72 -13.95
CA ARG A 83 4.03 5.75 -12.88
C ARG A 83 3.81 5.14 -11.51
N THR A 84 2.94 4.13 -11.40
CA THR A 84 2.71 3.41 -10.14
C THR A 84 3.98 2.75 -9.64
N ALA A 85 4.73 2.15 -10.56
CA ALA A 85 6.00 1.52 -10.27
C ALA A 85 7.03 2.52 -9.72
N ARG A 86 7.08 3.73 -10.29
CA ARG A 86 7.90 4.84 -9.80
C ARG A 86 7.46 5.36 -8.43
N LEU A 87 6.16 5.39 -8.14
CA LEU A 87 5.67 5.70 -6.79
C LEU A 87 6.17 4.70 -5.75
N ALA A 88 6.34 3.42 -6.11
CA ALA A 88 6.85 2.43 -5.17
C ALA A 88 8.29 2.75 -4.74
N LEU A 89 9.11 3.28 -5.64
CA LEU A 89 10.48 3.72 -5.34
C LEU A 89 10.50 4.77 -4.24
N ILE A 90 9.59 5.75 -4.33
CA ILE A 90 9.47 6.81 -3.33
C ILE A 90 9.27 6.22 -1.94
N PHE A 91 8.47 5.16 -1.81
CA PHE A 91 8.19 4.54 -0.51
C PHE A 91 9.28 3.62 0.03
N ILE A 92 10.16 3.09 -0.85
CA ILE A 92 11.15 2.06 -0.50
C ILE A 92 12.57 2.64 -0.41
N GLU A 93 12.90 3.63 -1.23
CA GLU A 93 14.23 4.25 -1.25
C GLU A 93 14.35 5.42 -0.26
N GLN A 94 13.26 6.13 0.02
CA GLN A 94 13.29 7.25 0.95
C GLN A 94 13.15 6.72 2.37
N SER A 95 14.18 6.96 3.20
CA SER A 95 14.13 6.63 4.62
C SER A 95 12.93 7.30 5.28
N MET A 96 12.00 6.49 5.81
CA MET A 96 10.76 6.96 6.42
C MET A 96 10.92 7.21 7.93
N THR A 97 12.12 7.01 8.48
CA THR A 97 12.35 6.89 9.93
C THR A 97 13.08 8.07 10.55
N GLN A 98 13.63 8.98 9.75
CA GLN A 98 14.30 10.16 10.29
C GLN A 98 13.38 11.38 10.25
N PRO A 99 13.16 12.05 11.40
CA PRO A 99 12.52 13.35 11.38
C PRO A 99 13.40 14.29 10.56
N ALA A 100 12.80 15.10 9.68
CA ALA A 100 13.50 16.29 9.21
C ALA A 100 13.89 17.12 10.44
N ASP A 101 15.07 17.77 10.45
CA ASP A 101 15.57 18.60 11.57
C ASP A 101 14.70 19.85 11.90
N SER A 102 13.45 19.87 11.46
CA SER A 102 12.47 20.90 11.74
C SER A 102 11.78 20.68 13.08
N ARG A 103 11.54 21.77 13.83
CA ARG A 103 10.75 21.76 15.08
C ARG A 103 9.34 21.17 14.88
N HIS A 104 8.75 21.39 13.70
CA HIS A 104 7.43 20.85 13.36
C HIS A 104 7.43 19.32 13.29
N ALA A 105 8.48 18.70 12.75
CA ALA A 105 8.61 17.25 12.71
C ALA A 105 8.76 16.66 14.12
N ILE A 106 9.56 17.29 14.98
CA ILE A 106 9.72 16.88 16.38
C ILE A 106 8.37 16.92 17.11
N SER A 107 7.64 18.03 17.00
CA SER A 107 6.31 18.15 17.62
C SER A 107 5.32 17.11 17.11
N ALA A 108 5.34 16.78 15.81
CA ALA A 108 4.48 15.74 15.25
C ALA A 108 4.84 14.35 15.77
N PHE A 109 6.13 14.05 15.95
CA PHE A 109 6.60 12.77 16.50
C PHE A 109 6.16 12.61 17.96
N ASP A 110 6.26 13.67 18.76
CA ASP A 110 5.83 13.65 20.16
C ASP A 110 4.31 13.45 20.29
N GLN A 111 3.51 14.14 19.45
CA GLN A 111 2.06 13.95 19.41
C GLN A 111 1.67 12.51 19.10
N VAL A 112 2.37 11.86 18.16
CA VAL A 112 2.08 10.47 17.77
C VAL A 112 2.53 9.48 18.85
N ARG A 113 3.65 9.76 19.54
CA ARG A 113 4.07 8.98 20.71
C ARG A 113 3.07 9.05 21.85
N ILE A 114 2.48 10.23 22.09
CA ILE A 114 1.41 10.39 23.09
C ILE A 114 0.17 9.61 22.64
N ARG A 115 -0.28 9.79 21.39
CA ARG A 115 -1.42 9.07 20.79
C ARG A 115 -1.30 7.55 20.95
N ASP A 116 -0.15 7.00 20.61
CA ASP A 116 0.09 5.56 20.57
C ASP A 116 0.63 5.00 21.90
N GLY A 117 0.73 5.81 22.96
CA GLY A 117 1.32 5.40 24.23
C GLY A 117 2.77 4.93 24.13
N SER A 118 3.52 5.45 23.14
CA SER A 118 4.86 4.99 22.75
C SER A 118 4.96 3.49 22.45
N ALA A 119 3.84 2.87 22.07
CA ALA A 119 3.76 1.47 21.69
C ALA A 119 3.56 1.31 20.17
N CYS A 120 3.88 0.14 19.65
CA CYS A 120 3.65 -0.18 18.26
C CYS A 120 2.15 -0.30 18.01
N VAL A 121 1.62 0.39 16.99
CA VAL A 121 0.18 0.33 16.71
C VAL A 121 -0.30 -1.07 16.34
N VAL A 122 0.58 -1.92 15.79
CA VAL A 122 0.27 -3.29 15.36
C VAL A 122 0.46 -4.30 16.50
N THR A 123 1.67 -4.40 17.04
CA THR A 123 2.02 -5.44 18.03
C THR A 123 1.80 -5.01 19.48
N LYS A 124 1.49 -3.73 19.71
CA LYS A 124 1.41 -3.10 21.04
C LYS A 124 2.70 -3.18 21.86
N THR A 125 3.82 -3.61 21.25
CA THR A 125 5.12 -3.65 21.92
C THR A 125 5.59 -2.24 22.28
N PRO A 126 6.16 -2.02 23.47
CA PRO A 126 6.62 -0.70 23.89
C PRO A 126 7.86 -0.24 23.07
N ALA A 127 8.27 1.00 23.30
CA ALA A 127 9.45 1.62 22.68
C ALA A 127 9.39 1.67 21.15
N ALA A 128 8.22 1.98 20.60
CA ALA A 128 8.03 2.13 19.17
C ALA A 128 8.61 3.44 18.62
N SER A 129 9.10 3.38 17.39
CA SER A 129 9.63 4.53 16.66
C SER A 129 8.58 5.08 15.70
N PRO A 130 8.39 6.41 15.63
CA PRO A 130 7.52 7.00 14.63
C PRO A 130 8.08 6.78 13.22
N CYS A 131 7.21 6.40 12.29
CA CYS A 131 7.50 6.10 10.90
C CYS A 131 6.54 6.88 10.01
N TYR A 132 7.04 7.56 8.99
CA TYR A 132 6.18 8.23 8.03
C TYR A 132 5.38 7.22 7.19
N ILE A 133 4.18 7.62 6.78
CA ILE A 133 3.33 6.88 5.83
C ILE A 133 3.74 7.25 4.41
N PHE A 134 3.88 8.55 4.16
CA PHE A 134 4.39 9.14 2.94
C PHE A 134 5.68 9.92 3.25
N PRO A 135 6.79 9.74 2.53
CA PRO A 135 8.05 10.36 2.94
C PRO A 135 7.95 11.90 2.89
N PRO A 136 8.51 12.62 3.89
CA PRO A 136 8.23 14.04 4.06
C PRO A 136 8.90 14.94 3.02
N ASN A 137 10.01 14.49 2.42
CA ASN A 137 10.81 15.25 1.46
C ASN A 137 10.54 14.85 0.01
N THR A 138 9.49 14.08 -0.25
CA THR A 138 9.28 13.51 -1.59
C THR A 138 9.16 14.58 -2.67
N LEU A 139 8.50 15.72 -2.39
CA LEU A 139 8.34 16.80 -3.38
C LEU A 139 9.66 17.49 -3.75
N ASN A 140 10.62 17.55 -2.83
CA ASN A 140 11.95 18.11 -3.12
C ASN A 140 12.73 17.21 -4.09
N PHE A 141 12.59 15.89 -3.94
CA PHE A 141 13.24 14.91 -4.81
C PHE A 141 12.45 14.61 -6.09
N ASN A 142 11.14 14.83 -6.09
CA ASN A 142 10.23 14.53 -7.19
C ASN A 142 9.22 15.66 -7.40
N PRO A 143 9.64 16.80 -7.98
CA PRO A 143 8.75 17.94 -8.20
C PRO A 143 7.61 17.64 -9.18
N THR A 144 7.76 16.62 -10.03
CA THR A 144 6.72 16.17 -10.96
C THR A 144 5.70 15.20 -10.35
N LEU A 145 5.89 14.78 -9.09
CA LEU A 145 5.00 13.85 -8.41
C LEU A 145 3.52 14.29 -8.43
N PRO A 146 3.15 15.54 -8.14
CA PRO A 146 1.75 15.96 -8.19
C PRO A 146 1.10 15.70 -9.56
N ARG A 147 1.80 16.01 -10.65
CA ARG A 147 1.34 15.74 -12.03
C ARG A 147 1.27 14.24 -12.33
N ALA A 148 2.19 13.46 -11.78
CA ALA A 148 2.16 12.00 -11.92
C ALA A 148 0.96 11.38 -11.20
N LEU A 149 0.61 11.89 -10.01
CA LEU A 149 -0.58 11.46 -9.26
C LEU A 149 -1.87 11.81 -9.98
N GLU A 150 -1.94 12.97 -10.64
CA GLU A 150 -3.08 13.33 -11.47
C GLU A 150 -3.31 12.26 -12.53
N LYS A 151 -2.31 11.89 -13.33
CA LYS A 151 -2.48 10.89 -14.39
C LYS A 151 -2.96 9.51 -13.89
N LEU A 152 -2.69 9.16 -12.63
CA LEU A 152 -3.13 7.90 -12.05
C LEU A 152 -4.65 7.79 -11.85
N TYR A 153 -5.44 8.86 -12.06
CA TYR A 153 -6.91 8.78 -12.05
C TYR A 153 -7.49 7.85 -13.14
N HIS A 154 -6.70 7.52 -14.16
CA HIS A 154 -7.11 6.54 -15.17
C HIS A 154 -7.16 5.12 -14.59
N VAL A 155 -6.40 4.87 -13.52
CA VAL A 155 -6.29 3.58 -12.84
C VAL A 155 -7.07 3.59 -11.53
N TRP A 156 -6.94 4.64 -10.73
CA TRP A 156 -7.64 4.81 -9.46
C TRP A 156 -8.67 5.94 -9.51
N ASP A 157 -9.56 6.02 -8.53
CA ASP A 157 -10.60 7.07 -8.52
C ASP A 157 -10.01 8.49 -8.53
N TRP A 158 -10.56 9.37 -9.37
CA TRP A 158 -10.05 10.72 -9.57
C TRP A 158 -10.23 11.61 -8.34
N LYS A 159 -11.36 11.51 -7.63
CA LYS A 159 -11.62 12.29 -6.42
C LYS A 159 -10.59 11.93 -5.36
N ARG A 160 -10.31 10.63 -5.24
CA ARG A 160 -9.27 10.12 -4.36
C ARG A 160 -7.89 10.66 -4.72
N MET A 161 -7.45 10.55 -5.98
CA MET A 161 -6.13 11.04 -6.39
C MET A 161 -5.97 12.56 -6.18
N TYR A 162 -7.03 13.33 -6.42
CA TYR A 162 -7.04 14.76 -6.14
C TYR A 162 -6.84 15.06 -4.65
N ARG A 163 -7.60 14.40 -3.76
CA ARG A 163 -7.41 14.53 -2.30
C ARG A 163 -6.01 14.10 -1.85
N THR A 164 -5.49 13.00 -2.38
CA THR A 164 -4.13 12.53 -2.08
C THR A 164 -3.08 13.55 -2.50
N ARG A 165 -3.20 14.15 -3.69
CA ARG A 165 -2.30 15.20 -4.18
C ARG A 165 -2.30 16.42 -3.26
N ASP A 166 -3.49 16.92 -2.91
CA ASP A 166 -3.62 18.09 -2.05
C ASP A 166 -3.02 17.83 -0.65
N LYS A 167 -3.15 16.60 -0.15
CA LYS A 167 -2.51 16.18 1.11
C LYS A 167 -0.99 16.15 1.00
N ILE A 168 -0.45 15.53 -0.05
CA ILE A 168 1.02 15.50 -0.27
C ILE A 168 1.60 16.91 -0.39
N GLN A 169 0.84 17.88 -0.91
CA GLN A 169 1.30 19.27 -0.97
C GLN A 169 1.29 19.99 0.39
N ASN A 170 0.40 19.60 1.31
CA ASN A 170 0.08 20.42 2.49
C ASN A 170 0.28 19.73 3.86
N THR A 171 0.51 18.41 3.89
CA THR A 171 0.38 17.59 5.11
C THR A 171 1.54 16.64 5.40
N LEU A 172 2.68 16.79 4.72
CA LEU A 172 3.78 15.81 4.85
C LEU A 172 4.46 15.81 6.23
N ILE A 173 4.47 16.94 6.94
CA ILE A 173 4.98 17.05 8.31
C ILE A 173 3.80 17.25 9.27
N ARG A 174 2.97 16.21 9.43
CA ARG A 174 1.83 16.19 10.35
C ARG A 174 1.72 14.84 11.05
N PRO A 175 1.13 14.79 12.27
CA PRO A 175 0.83 13.53 12.97
C PRO A 175 0.08 12.51 12.11
N SER A 176 -0.84 13.00 11.27
CA SER A 176 -1.62 12.16 10.35
C SER A 176 -0.78 11.45 9.28
N ASN A 177 0.47 11.85 9.06
CA ASN A 177 1.38 11.17 8.14
C ASN A 177 2.34 10.22 8.87
N ILE A 178 2.08 9.87 10.14
CA ILE A 178 3.03 9.14 10.99
C ILE A 178 2.33 8.03 11.81
N LEU A 179 3.02 6.89 11.94
CA LEU A 179 2.63 5.71 12.73
C LEU A 179 3.74 5.31 13.69
N CYS A 180 3.44 4.89 14.92
CA CYS A 180 4.44 4.21 15.77
C CYS A 180 4.55 2.72 15.42
N LEU A 181 5.75 2.28 15.01
CA LEU A 181 6.05 0.88 14.73
C LEU A 181 7.19 0.37 15.61
N SER A 182 7.19 -0.93 15.94
CA SER A 182 8.36 -1.57 16.55
C SER A 182 9.56 -1.43 15.62
N LYS A 183 10.78 -1.58 16.15
CA LYS A 183 12.00 -1.49 15.34
C LYS A 183 11.98 -2.46 14.16
N GLU A 184 11.48 -3.67 14.40
CA GLU A 184 11.38 -4.72 13.40
C GLU A 184 10.33 -4.40 12.35
N LEU A 185 9.12 -3.98 12.75
CA LEU A 185 8.08 -3.58 11.80
C LEU A 185 8.44 -2.31 11.05
N SER A 186 9.13 -1.36 11.67
CA SER A 186 9.66 -0.18 10.98
C SER A 186 10.58 -0.60 9.82
N SER A 187 11.50 -1.55 10.05
CA SER A 187 12.37 -2.05 8.99
C SER A 187 11.59 -2.75 7.85
N LEU A 188 10.53 -3.49 8.18
CA LEU A 188 9.69 -4.16 7.18
C LEU A 188 8.77 -3.17 6.43
N TRP A 189 8.35 -2.09 7.09
CA TRP A 189 7.54 -1.01 6.53
C TRP A 189 8.33 -0.26 5.47
N ASP A 190 9.59 0.10 5.77
CA ASP A 190 10.51 0.77 4.84
C ASP A 190 10.80 -0.09 3.61
N GLN A 191 10.84 -1.42 3.78
CA GLN A 191 11.05 -2.35 2.66
C GLN A 191 9.78 -2.70 1.87
N GLY A 192 8.63 -2.17 2.28
CA GLY A 192 7.33 -2.44 1.65
C GLY A 192 6.87 -3.90 1.74
N LEU A 193 7.26 -4.62 2.80
CA LEU A 193 6.98 -6.05 2.97
C LEU A 193 5.65 -6.35 3.66
N PHE A 194 5.05 -5.32 4.25
CA PHE A 194 3.67 -5.33 4.65
C PHE A 194 3.05 -3.96 4.39
N ALA A 195 1.73 -3.89 4.42
CA ALA A 195 1.00 -2.65 4.38
C ALA A 195 -0.27 -2.74 5.23
N LEU A 196 -0.85 -1.59 5.54
CA LEU A 196 -2.08 -1.45 6.29
C LEU A 196 -3.16 -0.91 5.34
N GLU A 197 -4.15 -1.75 5.04
CA GLU A 197 -5.30 -1.40 4.23
C GLU A 197 -6.31 -0.63 5.10
N PRO A 198 -6.66 0.63 4.78
CA PRO A 198 -7.75 1.29 5.51
C PRO A 198 -9.09 0.60 5.20
N LEU A 199 -9.96 0.42 6.18
CA LEU A 199 -11.29 -0.15 5.94
C LEU A 199 -12.33 0.95 5.69
N ASP A 200 -13.17 0.78 4.66
CA ASP A 200 -14.07 1.84 4.18
C ASP A 200 -15.30 2.06 5.09
N ASP A 201 -15.66 1.06 5.90
CA ASP A 201 -16.91 1.02 6.67
C ASP A 201 -16.81 1.60 8.09
N ASN A 202 -15.62 2.06 8.52
CA ASN A 202 -15.38 2.58 9.88
C ASN A 202 -14.56 3.87 9.83
N ILE A 203 -15.18 4.91 9.27
CA ILE A 203 -14.61 6.26 9.18
C ILE A 203 -14.78 6.94 10.53
N ASP A 204 -13.68 7.22 11.21
CA ASP A 204 -13.62 8.10 12.39
C ASP A 204 -14.78 7.80 13.35
N PHE A 205 -14.98 6.52 13.64
CA PHE A 205 -16.12 6.12 14.45
C PHE A 205 -15.89 6.70 15.84
N VAL A 206 -16.93 7.33 16.35
CA VAL A 206 -16.96 7.79 17.71
C VAL A 206 -17.09 6.55 18.60
N VAL A 207 -16.13 6.37 19.49
CA VAL A 207 -16.26 5.33 20.52
C VAL A 207 -17.36 5.81 21.46
N TYR A 208 -18.34 4.96 21.74
CA TYR A 208 -19.34 5.29 22.73
C TYR A 208 -18.97 4.63 24.05
N GLU A 209 -18.93 5.41 25.12
CA GLU A 209 -18.74 4.88 26.47
C GLU A 209 -20.11 4.60 27.09
N MET A 210 -20.24 3.42 27.69
CA MET A 210 -21.40 3.10 28.52
C MET A 210 -21.18 3.78 29.88
N THR A 211 -22.08 4.69 30.26
CA THR A 211 -22.11 5.21 31.64
C THR A 211 -22.29 4.07 32.63
N GLU A 212 -21.68 4.14 33.82
CA GLU A 212 -21.77 3.12 34.88
C GLU A 212 -23.23 2.74 35.24
N ASP A 213 -24.17 3.66 35.00
CA ASP A 213 -25.60 3.48 35.28
C ASP A 213 -26.39 2.79 34.12
N GLY A 214 -25.72 2.39 33.04
CA GLY A 214 -26.31 1.66 31.91
C GLY A 214 -27.36 2.42 31.08
N GLY A 215 -27.54 3.73 31.31
CA GLY A 215 -28.68 4.50 30.79
C GLY A 215 -28.41 5.29 29.51
N GLU A 216 -27.22 5.86 29.31
CA GLU A 216 -26.93 6.72 28.15
C GLU A 216 -25.60 6.41 27.48
N ILE A 217 -25.67 6.23 26.15
CA ILE A 217 -24.52 6.02 25.26
C ILE A 217 -24.10 7.41 24.76
N LEU A 218 -23.16 8.06 25.45
CA LEU A 218 -22.64 9.36 25.02
C LEU A 218 -21.50 9.17 24.02
N PRO A 219 -21.43 9.99 22.95
CA PRO A 219 -20.28 10.00 22.05
C PRO A 219 -19.04 10.37 22.86
N SER A 220 -18.08 9.46 22.98
CA SER A 220 -16.80 9.80 23.60
C SER A 220 -16.04 10.76 22.68
N ASN A 221 -15.14 11.56 23.24
CA ASN A 221 -14.27 12.43 22.45
C ASN A 221 -13.15 11.63 21.73
N VAL A 222 -13.28 10.30 21.61
CA VAL A 222 -12.28 9.42 21.02
C VAL A 222 -12.73 9.01 19.61
N TYR A 223 -11.84 9.27 18.66
CA TYR A 223 -11.96 8.88 17.26
C TYR A 223 -11.15 7.61 17.00
N GLY A 224 -11.70 6.68 16.22
CA GLY A 224 -11.02 5.46 15.79
C GLY A 224 -10.76 5.41 14.28
N ALA A 225 -9.59 4.91 13.89
CA ALA A 225 -9.29 4.49 12.52
C ALA A 225 -8.91 3.00 12.49
N ARG A 226 -9.53 2.27 11.57
CA ARG A 226 -9.37 0.82 11.44
C ARG A 226 -8.61 0.44 10.17
N TYR A 227 -7.62 -0.42 10.33
CA TYR A 227 -6.79 -0.95 9.26
C TYR A 227 -6.77 -2.46 9.27
N ARG A 228 -6.61 -3.06 8.09
CA ARG A 228 -6.34 -4.49 7.93
C ARG A 228 -4.88 -4.67 7.56
N PHE A 229 -4.18 -5.49 8.33
CA PHE A 229 -2.79 -5.82 8.11
C PHE A 229 -2.65 -6.76 6.92
N HIS A 230 -1.72 -6.46 6.02
CA HIS A 230 -1.40 -7.32 4.89
C HIS A 230 0.09 -7.59 4.77
N TRP A 231 0.44 -8.88 4.72
CA TRP A 231 1.76 -9.27 4.22
C TRP A 231 1.81 -9.08 2.71
N LEU A 232 2.90 -8.51 2.22
CA LEU A 232 3.11 -8.22 0.80
C LEU A 232 4.25 -9.07 0.26
N PRO A 233 4.02 -10.38 0.01
CA PRO A 233 5.04 -11.22 -0.59
C PRO A 233 5.42 -10.74 -1.97
N ARG A 234 6.74 -10.75 -2.22
CA ARG A 234 7.29 -10.56 -3.55
C ARG A 234 6.90 -11.74 -4.43
N THR A 235 5.85 -11.55 -5.23
CA THR A 235 5.34 -12.52 -6.19
C THR A 235 5.63 -12.00 -7.58
N SER A 236 6.21 -12.83 -8.45
CA SER A 236 6.33 -12.46 -9.86
C SER A 236 5.12 -13.03 -10.59
N LEU A 237 4.20 -12.18 -11.04
CA LEU A 237 3.12 -12.62 -11.92
C LEU A 237 3.73 -13.11 -13.25
N SER A 238 3.55 -14.39 -13.54
CA SER A 238 3.93 -14.98 -14.82
C SER A 238 2.99 -14.56 -15.96
N GLY A 239 1.80 -14.05 -15.62
CA GLY A 239 0.84 -13.55 -16.59
C GLY A 239 -0.52 -13.20 -15.97
N PRO A 240 -1.52 -12.87 -16.81
CA PRO A 240 -2.87 -12.49 -16.38
C PRO A 240 -3.62 -13.64 -15.69
N GLU A 241 -3.24 -14.89 -15.96
CA GLU A 241 -3.84 -16.10 -15.36
C GLU A 241 -3.18 -16.52 -14.04
N SER A 242 -2.17 -15.77 -13.58
CA SER A 242 -1.54 -16.04 -12.29
C SER A 242 -2.58 -15.97 -11.17
N LYS A 243 -2.77 -17.07 -10.44
CA LYS A 243 -3.54 -17.08 -9.20
C LYS A 243 -2.71 -16.39 -8.13
N VAL A 244 -3.16 -15.20 -7.71
CA VAL A 244 -2.53 -14.49 -6.60
C VAL A 244 -3.27 -14.83 -5.33
N ASP A 245 -2.65 -15.65 -4.50
CA ASP A 245 -3.13 -15.89 -3.15
C ASP A 245 -2.51 -14.86 -2.20
N PHE A 246 -3.25 -13.80 -1.92
CA PHE A 246 -2.86 -12.81 -0.93
C PHE A 246 -3.10 -13.29 0.52
N ALA A 247 -3.68 -14.47 0.72
CA ALA A 247 -3.87 -15.08 2.03
C ALA A 247 -2.68 -15.94 2.48
N LEU A 248 -1.64 -16.06 1.63
CA LEU A 248 -0.44 -16.84 1.93
C LEU A 248 0.27 -16.33 3.21
N HIS A 249 0.41 -17.24 4.17
CA HIS A 249 1.12 -17.00 5.44
C HIS A 249 2.61 -16.67 5.22
N PRO A 250 3.24 -15.79 6.03
CA PRO A 250 4.68 -15.48 5.97
C PRO A 250 5.58 -16.71 5.92
N SER A 251 5.25 -17.75 6.68
CA SER A 251 6.04 -19.00 6.71
C SER A 251 6.09 -19.71 5.36
N ALA A 252 5.02 -19.71 4.56
CA ALA A 252 5.01 -20.27 3.21
C ALA A 252 5.82 -19.43 2.21
N ILE A 253 5.91 -18.12 2.45
CA ILE A 253 6.73 -17.18 1.68
C ILE A 253 8.23 -17.43 1.96
N LEU A 254 8.56 -17.82 3.20
CA LEU A 254 9.91 -18.14 3.66
C LEU A 254 10.36 -19.58 3.35
N ALA A 255 9.43 -20.51 3.14
CA ALA A 255 9.71 -21.92 2.87
C ALA A 255 10.23 -22.21 1.46
N LYS A 256 10.10 -21.27 0.51
CA LYS A 256 10.67 -21.44 -0.84
C LYS A 256 12.19 -21.27 -0.80
N PRO A 257 12.98 -22.28 -1.22
CA PRO A 257 14.43 -22.18 -1.21
C PRO A 257 14.88 -21.01 -2.10
N PRO A 258 15.94 -20.28 -1.73
CA PRO A 258 16.42 -19.14 -2.48
C PRO A 258 16.88 -19.60 -3.87
N THR A 259 16.16 -19.18 -4.91
CA THR A 259 16.71 -19.17 -6.26
C THR A 259 17.87 -18.18 -6.28
N ASN A 260 19.07 -18.65 -6.66
CA ASN A 260 20.42 -18.12 -6.42
C ASN A 260 20.77 -16.66 -6.83
N VAL A 261 19.83 -15.72 -6.99
CA VAL A 261 20.14 -14.41 -7.62
C VAL A 261 19.62 -13.19 -6.87
N THR A 262 19.39 -13.23 -5.55
CA THR A 262 19.13 -11.95 -4.83
C THR A 262 19.49 -12.04 -3.34
N ALA A 263 20.60 -11.39 -3.00
CA ALA A 263 21.12 -11.20 -1.65
C ALA A 263 20.15 -10.62 -0.58
N PRO A 264 19.06 -9.89 -0.91
CA PRO A 264 18.14 -9.37 0.12
C PRO A 264 17.35 -10.45 0.90
N ARG A 265 17.19 -11.66 0.36
CA ARG A 265 16.31 -12.69 0.98
C ARG A 265 16.89 -13.39 2.22
N ARG A 266 18.23 -13.44 2.36
CA ARG A 266 18.87 -14.00 3.58
C ARG A 266 18.66 -13.12 4.80
N VAL A 267 18.60 -11.80 4.61
CA VAL A 267 18.31 -10.83 5.69
C VAL A 267 16.86 -10.94 6.14
N LEU A 268 15.93 -11.17 5.20
CA LEU A 268 14.51 -11.37 5.53
C LEU A 268 14.27 -12.62 6.37
N SER A 269 14.85 -13.77 6.04
CA SER A 269 14.63 -14.96 6.88
C SER A 269 15.20 -14.82 8.29
N GLN A 270 16.29 -14.05 8.48
CA GLN A 270 16.87 -13.78 9.80
C GLN A 270 16.09 -12.71 10.58
N VAL A 271 15.65 -11.63 9.93
CA VAL A 271 14.82 -10.58 10.55
C VAL A 271 13.44 -11.15 10.91
N PHE A 272 12.81 -11.94 10.04
CA PHE A 272 11.57 -12.63 10.35
C PHE A 272 11.75 -13.67 11.45
N LYS A 273 12.79 -14.51 11.42
CA LYS A 273 13.09 -15.42 12.54
C LYS A 273 13.31 -14.67 13.85
N LYS A 274 13.92 -13.48 13.79
CA LYS A 274 14.14 -12.63 14.96
C LYS A 274 12.83 -12.01 15.46
N ILE A 275 11.94 -11.57 14.58
CA ILE A 275 10.57 -11.12 14.93
C ILE A 275 9.80 -12.27 15.60
N LEU A 276 9.84 -13.46 15.00
CA LEU A 276 9.19 -14.67 15.50
C LEU A 276 9.81 -15.13 16.83
N SER A 277 11.12 -14.92 17.05
CA SER A 277 11.80 -15.33 18.29
C SER A 277 11.79 -14.28 19.40
N PHE A 278 11.62 -12.99 19.08
CA PHE A 278 11.60 -11.89 20.07
C PHE A 278 10.25 -11.78 20.78
N ALA A 279 9.21 -12.46 20.27
CA ALA A 279 7.88 -12.56 20.88
C ALA A 279 7.82 -13.44 22.15
N GLY A 280 8.96 -13.86 22.69
CA GLY A 280 9.06 -14.77 23.84
C GLY A 280 8.68 -14.22 25.22
N SER A 281 7.86 -13.17 25.36
CA SER A 281 7.37 -12.78 26.70
C SER A 281 5.97 -12.17 26.83
N CYS A 282 5.17 -12.02 25.77
CA CYS A 282 3.73 -11.77 25.89
C CYS A 282 3.01 -12.15 24.59
N GLN A 283 2.46 -13.38 24.57
CA GLN A 283 1.59 -13.97 23.55
C GLN A 283 2.17 -14.09 22.12
N ASP A 284 2.45 -15.34 21.75
CA ASP A 284 2.73 -15.85 20.41
C ASP A 284 1.58 -15.59 19.42
N ALA A 285 1.43 -14.37 18.94
CA ALA A 285 0.61 -14.11 17.77
C ALA A 285 1.53 -13.69 16.62
N ASP A 286 1.91 -14.66 15.80
CA ASP A 286 2.29 -14.40 14.41
C ASP A 286 1.24 -13.42 13.84
N ILE A 287 1.66 -12.22 13.42
CA ILE A 287 0.71 -11.24 12.89
C ILE A 287 0.10 -11.85 11.63
N GLU A 288 -1.14 -12.32 11.72
CA GLU A 288 -1.79 -12.97 10.59
C GLU A 288 -2.18 -11.94 9.53
N ASN A 289 -2.16 -12.38 8.27
CA ASN A 289 -2.72 -11.58 7.18
C ASN A 289 -4.22 -11.41 7.42
N GLY A 290 -4.71 -10.17 7.35
CA GLY A 290 -6.08 -9.84 7.70
C GLY A 290 -6.26 -9.35 9.14
N HIS A 291 -5.21 -9.37 9.98
CA HIS A 291 -5.28 -8.86 11.35
C HIS A 291 -5.77 -7.40 11.38
N ILE A 292 -6.72 -7.10 12.27
CA ILE A 292 -7.32 -5.78 12.38
C ILE A 292 -6.55 -4.92 13.37
N VAL A 293 -6.11 -3.76 12.92
CA VAL A 293 -5.36 -2.77 13.68
C VAL A 293 -6.25 -1.54 13.88
N ASP A 294 -6.64 -1.29 15.12
CA ASP A 294 -7.36 -0.07 15.50
C ASP A 294 -6.38 0.93 16.14
N ILE A 295 -6.48 2.17 15.69
CA ILE A 295 -5.72 3.33 16.20
C ILE A 295 -6.73 4.36 16.69
N PHE A 296 -6.55 4.82 17.91
CA PHE A 296 -7.46 5.75 18.57
C PHE A 296 -6.76 7.08 18.85
N ALA A 297 -7.53 8.17 18.86
CA ALA A 297 -7.05 9.49 19.25
C ALA A 297 -8.19 10.33 19.83
N ASP A 298 -7.84 11.28 20.70
CA ASP A 298 -8.73 12.34 21.19
C ASP A 298 -9.03 13.41 20.14
N ASN A 299 -8.27 13.42 19.04
CA ASN A 299 -8.44 14.36 17.95
C ASN A 299 -8.26 13.66 16.59
N ARG A 300 -9.24 13.84 15.70
CA ARG A 300 -9.21 13.30 14.33
C ARG A 300 -7.95 13.69 13.54
N ALA A 301 -7.39 14.88 13.77
CA ALA A 301 -6.16 15.33 13.10
C ALA A 301 -4.91 14.52 13.49
N LEU A 302 -4.98 13.78 14.59
CA LEU A 302 -3.92 12.87 15.03
C LEU A 302 -4.05 11.50 14.39
N LEU A 303 -5.20 11.11 13.83
CA LEU A 303 -5.35 9.81 13.19
C LEU A 303 -4.54 9.74 11.87
N PRO A 304 -4.03 8.56 11.50
CA PRO A 304 -3.32 8.40 10.24
C PRO A 304 -4.24 8.73 9.05
N ASP A 305 -3.71 9.46 8.09
CA ASP A 305 -4.49 9.93 6.96
C ASP A 305 -4.84 8.77 6.02
N ARG A 306 -6.14 8.53 5.87
CA ARG A 306 -6.68 7.44 5.06
C ARG A 306 -6.22 7.47 3.60
N ASP A 307 -6.19 8.65 2.97
CA ASP A 307 -5.83 8.73 1.54
C ASP A 307 -4.32 8.47 1.36
N LEU A 308 -3.48 8.87 2.32
CA LEU A 308 -2.04 8.54 2.34
C LEU A 308 -1.80 7.04 2.60
N MET A 309 -2.51 6.46 3.57
CA MET A 309 -2.45 5.02 3.84
C MET A 309 -2.89 4.20 2.64
N ARG A 310 -3.99 4.59 1.99
CA ARG A 310 -4.52 3.88 0.82
C ARG A 310 -3.57 3.96 -0.37
N ILE A 311 -2.99 5.12 -0.69
CA ILE A 311 -2.02 5.20 -1.81
C ILE A 311 -0.77 4.37 -1.53
N ARG A 312 -0.25 4.37 -0.30
CA ARG A 312 0.88 3.51 0.07
C ARG A 312 0.51 2.03 -0.10
N PHE A 313 -0.66 1.62 0.41
CA PHE A 313 -1.15 0.24 0.30
C PHE A 313 -1.24 -0.22 -1.16
N ASP A 314 -1.90 0.54 -2.03
CA ASP A 314 -2.09 0.14 -3.43
C ASP A 314 -0.76 0.07 -4.18
N VAL A 315 0.11 1.07 -3.99
CA VAL A 315 1.42 1.13 -4.65
C VAL A 315 2.32 -0.01 -4.20
N LEU A 316 2.41 -0.28 -2.90
CA LEU A 316 3.24 -1.38 -2.38
C LEU A 316 2.69 -2.74 -2.79
N ARG A 317 1.37 -2.89 -2.91
CA ARG A 317 0.75 -4.10 -3.44
C ARG A 317 1.11 -4.33 -4.91
N VAL A 318 1.08 -3.28 -5.74
CA VAL A 318 1.58 -3.34 -7.13
C VAL A 318 3.05 -3.73 -7.15
N HIS A 319 3.89 -3.14 -6.29
CA HIS A 319 5.30 -3.48 -6.19
C HIS A 319 5.54 -4.95 -5.82
N ALA A 320 4.81 -5.45 -4.84
CA ALA A 320 4.88 -6.84 -4.39
C ALA A 320 4.49 -7.83 -5.50
N LEU A 321 3.43 -7.53 -6.26
CA LEU A 321 2.98 -8.28 -7.44
C LEU A 321 3.95 -8.27 -8.63
N ASN A 322 4.84 -7.27 -8.68
CA ASN A 322 5.90 -7.20 -9.67
C ASN A 322 7.16 -8.00 -9.27
N GLY A 323 7.12 -8.68 -8.12
CA GLY A 323 8.23 -9.45 -7.56
C GLY A 323 9.11 -8.63 -6.63
N GLY A 324 8.68 -7.43 -6.24
CA GLY A 324 9.46 -6.47 -5.47
C GLY A 324 10.85 -6.24 -6.06
N ARG A 325 10.87 -5.94 -7.36
CA ARG A 325 12.11 -5.72 -8.12
C ARG A 325 12.85 -4.51 -7.57
N GLY A 326 14.18 -4.54 -7.63
CA GLY A 326 14.97 -3.42 -7.16
C GLY A 326 14.74 -2.17 -8.01
N PRO A 327 15.14 -1.00 -7.47
CA PRO A 327 14.93 0.29 -8.10
C PRO A 327 15.47 0.39 -9.53
N GLU A 328 16.56 -0.32 -9.83
CA GLU A 328 17.22 -0.38 -11.13
C GLU A 328 16.28 -0.78 -12.28
N VAL A 329 15.31 -1.65 -12.01
CA VAL A 329 14.35 -2.09 -13.03
C VAL A 329 13.40 -0.96 -13.41
N TYR A 330 13.06 -0.11 -12.44
CA TYR A 330 12.16 1.01 -12.63
C TYR A 330 12.88 2.21 -13.24
N HIS A 331 14.18 2.37 -12.98
CA HIS A 331 15.00 3.42 -13.58
C HIS A 331 15.11 3.27 -15.11
N ASN A 332 15.17 2.02 -15.60
CA ASN A 332 15.19 1.74 -17.04
C ASN A 332 13.84 1.95 -17.74
N LEU A 333 12.77 2.14 -16.97
CA LEU A 333 11.45 2.51 -17.47
C LEU A 333 11.26 4.04 -17.49
N ILE A 334 12.26 4.82 -17.07
CA ILE A 334 12.16 6.27 -16.96
C ILE A 334 12.22 6.92 -18.36
N ASP A 335 11.00 7.25 -18.79
CA ASP A 335 10.54 8.51 -19.37
C ASP A 335 10.68 8.74 -20.90
N PRO A 336 9.59 8.62 -21.67
CA PRO A 336 9.50 9.19 -23.01
C PRO A 336 9.44 10.74 -23.04
N ASP A 337 9.06 11.39 -21.94
CA ASP A 337 8.98 12.86 -21.82
C ASP A 337 10.34 13.49 -21.45
N ALA A 338 11.27 12.75 -20.82
CA ALA A 338 12.62 13.24 -20.51
C ALA A 338 13.46 13.54 -21.77
N LYS A 339 13.03 13.07 -22.96
CA LYS A 339 13.66 13.39 -24.24
C LYS A 339 13.10 14.66 -24.91
N ARG A 340 12.11 15.35 -24.33
CA ARG A 340 11.46 16.53 -24.95
C ARG A 340 12.01 17.88 -24.48
N GLU A 341 13.05 17.88 -23.65
CA GLU A 341 13.78 19.09 -23.27
C GLU A 341 15.23 19.00 -23.77
N ILE A 342 15.42 19.08 -25.10
CA ILE A 342 16.67 19.52 -25.75
C ILE A 342 16.31 20.50 -26.86
#